data_AF-A0A9D2A2Z3-F1
#
_entry.id   AF-A0A9D2A2Z3-F1
#
_cell.length_a   1.000
_cell.length_b   1.000
_cell.length_c   1.000
_cell.angle_alpha   90.00
_cell.angle_beta   90.00
_cell.angle_gamma   90.00
#
_symmetry.space_group_name_H-M   'P 1'
#
loop_
_entity.id
_entity.type
_entity.pdbx_description
1 polymer ?
#
loop_
_entity_poly.entity_id
_entity_poly.type
_entity_poly.pdbx_seq_one_letter_code
_entity_poly.pdbx_strand_id
1 'polypeptide(L)'
;MKTINIFTSIISLVLLGAGVLCTGCTSEQRYSESVGTFYTLEEAYEAGFLTRDDLMSIAYYHNGGRQNNESVMAEDYAPKPKVPKELSEEISLKIRNTAAYDFRNDESVNAPKAVADDFKIIEYCGTYNHCVAIMMTDNYTGYTGALHTDIISEISFCYNGGNEIKIWKQN
;
A
#
# COMPACT_ATOMS: atom_id res chain seq x y z
N MET A 1 -11.34 -23.42 65.60
CA MET A 1 -12.75 -23.91 65.54
C MET A 1 -13.70 -22.74 65.73
N LYS A 2 -14.41 -22.33 64.68
CA LYS A 2 -15.73 -21.66 64.73
C LYS A 2 -16.37 -21.69 63.34
N THR A 3 -17.28 -22.65 63.21
CA THR A 3 -18.52 -22.75 62.42
C THR A 3 -18.65 -22.20 61.00
N ILE A 4 -19.16 -23.11 60.18
CA ILE A 4 -19.58 -23.13 58.78
C ILE A 4 -21.03 -22.61 58.56
N ASN A 5 -21.34 -22.21 57.31
CA ASN A 5 -22.64 -22.01 56.60
C ASN A 5 -23.31 -20.62 56.73
N ILE A 6 -23.84 -20.01 55.67
CA ILE A 6 -24.97 -20.47 54.83
C ILE A 6 -24.93 -19.85 53.40
N PHE A 7 -25.29 -20.68 52.42
CA PHE A 7 -25.65 -20.35 51.03
C PHE A 7 -26.92 -19.50 50.92
N THR A 8 -26.93 -18.50 50.02
CA THR A 8 -28.15 -18.06 49.30
C THR A 8 -27.80 -17.53 47.91
N SER A 9 -28.36 -18.19 46.88
CA SER A 9 -28.33 -17.83 45.46
C SER A 9 -29.38 -16.77 45.11
N ILE A 10 -29.05 -15.79 44.25
CA ILE A 10 -29.96 -15.09 43.29
C ILE A 10 -29.07 -14.65 42.10
N ILE A 11 -29.02 -15.36 40.96
CA ILE A 11 -29.85 -15.21 39.75
C ILE A 11 -29.81 -13.81 39.10
N SER A 12 -29.05 -13.76 38.00
CA SER A 12 -29.24 -13.00 36.75
C SER A 12 -29.28 -11.46 36.75
N LEU A 13 -28.28 -10.87 36.09
CA LEU A 13 -28.55 -9.86 35.06
C LEU A 13 -27.58 -10.03 33.89
N VAL A 14 -28.06 -10.69 32.84
CA VAL A 14 -27.51 -10.56 31.49
C VAL A 14 -27.73 -9.12 31.07
N LEU A 15 -26.66 -8.33 31.03
CA LEU A 15 -26.62 -7.11 30.23
C LEU A 15 -25.78 -7.41 28.99
N LEU A 16 -26.52 -7.77 27.94
CA LEU A 16 -26.16 -7.58 26.54
C LEU A 16 -25.56 -6.19 26.36
N GLY A 17 -24.23 -6.10 26.38
CA GLY A 17 -23.50 -4.99 25.78
C GLY A 17 -23.52 -5.12 24.26
N ALA A 18 -24.71 -5.03 23.66
CA ALA A 18 -24.87 -4.76 22.24
C ALA A 18 -24.41 -3.31 22.01
N GLY A 19 -23.17 -3.18 21.52
CA GLY A 19 -22.55 -1.90 21.22
C GLY A 19 -21.53 -1.99 20.10
N VAL A 20 -21.64 -2.96 19.19
CA VAL A 20 -20.96 -2.89 17.88
C VAL A 20 -21.89 -2.07 16.97
N LEU A 21 -21.84 -0.76 17.16
CA LEU A 21 -22.38 0.20 16.20
C LEU A 21 -21.44 0.23 15.01
N CYS A 22 -21.73 -0.59 14.00
CA CYS A 22 -21.22 -0.38 12.65
C CYS A 22 -21.85 0.90 12.07
N THR A 23 -21.27 2.08 12.34
CA THR A 23 -21.49 3.29 11.54
C THR A 23 -20.29 4.23 11.67
N GLY A 24 -19.38 4.15 10.69
CA GLY A 24 -18.30 5.10 10.50
C GLY A 24 -17.06 4.41 9.94
N CYS A 25 -16.89 4.43 8.62
CA CYS A 25 -15.56 4.27 8.03
C CYS A 25 -14.64 5.28 8.73
N THR A 26 -13.75 4.82 9.61
CA THR A 26 -12.88 5.71 10.36
C THR A 26 -11.68 6.07 9.48
N SER A 27 -11.86 7.09 8.65
CA SER A 27 -10.81 7.78 7.90
C SER A 27 -9.73 8.40 8.77
N GLU A 28 -9.99 8.57 10.07
CA GLU A 28 -9.04 9.09 11.06
C GLU A 28 -8.18 8.01 11.73
N GLN A 29 -8.22 6.76 11.28
CA GLN A 29 -7.40 5.71 11.85
C GLN A 29 -5.91 6.09 11.73
N ARG A 30 -5.24 6.27 12.87
CA ARG A 30 -3.80 6.53 12.94
C ARG A 30 -3.11 5.32 13.55
N TYR A 31 -2.20 4.73 12.80
CA TYR A 31 -1.33 3.70 13.33
C TYR A 31 -0.17 4.36 14.10
N SER A 32 0.11 3.81 15.30
CA SER A 32 1.25 4.23 16.13
C SER A 32 2.58 3.70 15.60
N GLU A 33 2.55 2.68 14.74
CA GLU A 33 3.70 2.06 14.08
C GLU A 33 3.37 1.86 12.59
N SER A 34 4.39 1.75 11.75
CA SER A 34 4.15 1.44 10.35
C SER A 34 3.69 0.00 10.15
N VAL A 35 2.70 -0.21 9.28
CA VAL A 35 2.19 -1.54 8.89
C VAL A 35 2.82 -2.08 7.62
N GLY A 36 3.75 -1.33 7.02
CA GLY A 36 4.51 -1.76 5.86
C GLY A 36 5.71 -0.86 5.61
N THR A 37 6.37 -1.08 4.49
CA THR A 37 7.53 -0.32 4.05
C THR A 37 7.43 -0.07 2.56
N PHE A 38 7.78 1.14 2.12
CA PHE A 38 7.93 1.45 0.70
C PHE A 38 9.37 1.26 0.24
N TYR A 39 9.50 0.74 -0.97
CA TYR A 39 10.74 0.60 -1.72
C TYR A 39 10.54 1.24 -3.09
N THR A 40 11.61 1.76 -3.68
CA THR A 40 11.67 1.98 -5.12
C THR A 40 11.60 0.64 -5.87
N LEU A 41 11.34 0.69 -7.18
CA LEU A 41 11.41 -0.50 -8.02
C LEU A 41 12.80 -1.14 -8.00
N GLU A 42 13.86 -0.33 -8.01
CA GLU A 42 15.25 -0.79 -7.99
C GLU A 42 15.58 -1.46 -6.66
N GLU A 43 15.29 -0.83 -5.52
CA GLU A 43 15.52 -1.44 -4.19
C GLU A 43 14.78 -2.77 -4.03
N ALA A 44 13.52 -2.85 -4.48
CA ALA A 44 12.74 -4.08 -4.39
C ALA A 44 13.29 -5.19 -5.30
N TYR A 45 13.84 -4.83 -6.46
CA TYR A 45 14.50 -5.78 -7.36
C TYR A 45 15.83 -6.26 -6.79
N GLU A 46 16.69 -5.34 -6.31
CA GLU A 46 17.98 -5.67 -5.70
C GLU A 46 17.84 -6.51 -4.43
N ALA A 47 16.80 -6.25 -3.63
CA ALA A 47 16.45 -7.06 -2.45
C ALA A 47 15.86 -8.44 -2.80
N GLY A 48 15.61 -8.72 -4.09
CA GLY A 48 15.01 -9.97 -4.55
C GLY A 48 13.52 -10.11 -4.23
N PHE A 49 12.84 -9.02 -3.86
CA PHE A 49 11.39 -9.01 -3.68
C PHE A 49 10.66 -9.08 -5.03
N LEU A 50 11.25 -8.48 -6.06
CA LEU A 50 10.78 -8.54 -7.43
C LEU A 50 11.75 -9.33 -8.31
N THR A 51 11.19 -10.12 -9.22
CA THR A 51 11.94 -10.72 -10.32
C THR A 51 11.94 -9.79 -11.54
N ARG A 52 12.82 -10.05 -12.51
CA ARG A 52 12.81 -9.32 -13.79
C ARG A 52 11.46 -9.46 -14.52
N ASP A 53 10.82 -10.62 -14.45
CA ASP A 53 9.49 -10.83 -15.04
C ASP A 53 8.39 -10.03 -14.33
N ASP A 54 8.54 -9.76 -13.03
CA ASP A 54 7.63 -8.88 -12.29
C ASP A 54 7.81 -7.44 -12.75
N LEU A 55 9.05 -6.97 -12.90
CA LEU A 55 9.35 -5.65 -13.47
C LEU A 55 8.75 -5.48 -14.87
N MET A 56 8.87 -6.48 -15.73
CA MET A 56 8.24 -6.44 -17.07
C MET A 56 6.73 -6.32 -16.99
N SER A 57 6.09 -7.06 -16.08
CA SER A 57 4.63 -7.00 -15.90
C SER A 57 4.19 -5.63 -15.37
N ILE A 58 4.92 -5.08 -14.40
CA ILE A 58 4.68 -3.74 -13.85
C ILE A 58 4.82 -2.68 -14.94
N ALA A 59 5.93 -2.71 -15.69
CA ALA A 59 6.19 -1.76 -16.77
C ALA A 59 5.12 -1.85 -17.88
N TYR A 60 4.65 -3.06 -18.20
CA TYR A 60 3.58 -3.25 -19.18
C TYR A 60 2.28 -2.56 -18.73
N TYR A 61 1.89 -2.72 -17.47
CA TYR A 61 0.68 -2.08 -16.95
C TYR A 61 0.82 -0.56 -16.88
N HIS A 62 2.01 -0.07 -16.51
CA HIS A 62 2.27 1.34 -16.34
C HIS A 62 2.39 2.11 -17.66
N ASN A 63 3.20 1.60 -18.59
CA ASN A 63 3.43 2.26 -19.87
C ASN A 63 2.25 2.09 -20.85
N GLY A 64 1.16 1.42 -20.44
CA GLY A 64 0.02 1.13 -21.31
C GLY A 64 0.32 0.07 -22.38
N GLY A 65 1.29 -0.81 -22.13
CA GLY A 65 1.71 -1.90 -23.03
C GLY A 65 3.23 -2.01 -23.12
N ARG A 66 3.71 -2.49 -24.27
CA ARG A 66 5.15 -2.70 -24.56
C ARG A 66 5.94 -1.44 -24.92
N GLN A 67 5.33 -0.25 -24.84
CA GLN A 67 5.97 0.99 -25.29
C GLN A 67 7.26 1.25 -24.51
N ASN A 68 8.33 1.57 -25.23
CA ASN A 68 9.70 1.78 -24.73
C ASN A 68 10.36 0.50 -24.16
N ASN A 69 9.74 -0.67 -24.38
CA ASN A 69 10.18 -1.99 -23.94
C ASN A 69 10.13 -3.02 -25.08
N GLU A 70 10.04 -2.56 -26.33
CA GLU A 70 9.86 -3.41 -27.51
C GLU A 70 11.00 -4.41 -27.75
N SER A 71 12.20 -4.10 -27.25
CA SER A 71 13.38 -4.97 -27.32
C SER A 71 13.36 -6.11 -26.30
N VAL A 72 12.66 -5.92 -25.17
CA VAL A 72 12.63 -6.88 -24.06
C VAL A 72 11.29 -7.60 -23.92
N MET A 73 10.21 -7.04 -24.48
CA MET A 73 8.90 -7.66 -24.58
C MET A 73 8.65 -8.03 -26.05
N ALA A 74 8.30 -9.28 -26.36
CA ALA A 74 7.90 -9.71 -27.69
C ALA A 74 6.46 -9.25 -28.05
N GLU A 75 6.06 -9.32 -29.31
CA GLU A 75 4.73 -8.83 -29.75
C GLU A 75 3.58 -9.61 -29.10
N ASP A 76 3.83 -10.88 -28.79
CA ASP A 76 2.94 -11.81 -28.10
C ASP A 76 3.15 -11.85 -26.57
N TYR A 77 3.97 -10.94 -26.03
CA TYR A 77 4.20 -10.87 -24.59
C TYR A 77 2.90 -10.59 -23.84
N ALA A 78 2.62 -11.42 -22.85
CA ALA A 78 1.51 -11.24 -21.92
C ALA A 78 2.07 -11.00 -20.50
N PRO A 79 1.69 -9.90 -19.82
CA PRO A 79 2.12 -9.66 -18.44
C PRO A 79 1.51 -10.70 -17.50
N LYS A 80 2.16 -10.94 -16.36
CA LYS A 80 1.54 -11.70 -15.28
C LYS A 80 0.23 -11.01 -14.88
N PRO A 81 -0.91 -11.72 -14.84
CA PRO A 81 -2.18 -11.13 -14.53
C PRO A 81 -2.18 -10.56 -13.11
N LYS A 82 -2.81 -9.40 -12.91
CA LYS A 82 -3.04 -8.84 -11.57
C LYS A 82 -3.95 -9.77 -10.78
N VAL A 83 -3.41 -10.38 -9.72
CA VAL A 83 -4.16 -11.18 -8.76
C VAL A 83 -3.91 -10.61 -7.36
N PRO A 84 -4.87 -9.88 -6.77
CA PRO A 84 -6.22 -9.58 -7.28
C PRO A 84 -6.20 -8.58 -8.45
N LYS A 85 -7.28 -8.55 -9.24
CA LYS A 85 -7.44 -7.64 -10.38
C LYS A 85 -7.45 -6.17 -9.95
N GLU A 86 -8.07 -5.91 -8.80
CA GLU A 86 -8.19 -4.61 -8.16
C GLU A 86 -7.69 -4.71 -6.72
N LEU A 87 -7.15 -3.62 -6.22
CA LEU A 87 -6.68 -3.53 -4.85
C LEU A 87 -7.89 -3.50 -3.90
N SER A 88 -7.90 -4.32 -2.87
CA SER A 88 -8.98 -4.27 -1.86
C SER A 88 -8.87 -2.98 -1.03
N GLU A 89 -10.00 -2.48 -0.53
CA GLU A 89 -9.98 -1.29 0.33
C GLU A 89 -9.18 -1.53 1.62
N GLU A 90 -9.15 -2.75 2.14
CA GLU A 90 -8.32 -3.09 3.31
C GLU A 90 -6.82 -2.87 3.05
N ILE A 91 -6.30 -3.39 1.93
CA ILE A 91 -4.88 -3.21 1.59
C ILE A 91 -4.60 -1.77 1.18
N SER A 92 -5.51 -1.12 0.44
CA SER A 92 -5.46 0.31 0.13
C SER A 92 -5.32 1.15 1.40
N LEU A 93 -6.15 0.89 2.42
CA LEU A 93 -6.10 1.60 3.69
C LEU A 93 -4.78 1.37 4.43
N LYS A 94 -4.22 0.15 4.42
CA LYS A 94 -2.90 -0.14 5.01
C LYS A 94 -1.77 0.62 4.31
N ILE A 95 -1.79 0.67 2.98
CA ILE A 95 -0.81 1.42 2.18
C ILE A 95 -0.90 2.92 2.47
N ARG A 96 -2.11 3.49 2.46
CA ARG A 96 -2.31 4.92 2.78
C ARG A 96 -1.90 5.27 4.20
N ASN A 97 -2.13 4.37 5.15
CA ASN A 97 -1.67 4.54 6.53
C ASN A 97 -0.16 4.43 6.68
N THR A 98 0.51 3.59 5.89
CA THR A 98 1.97 3.53 5.81
C THR A 98 2.51 4.90 5.37
N ALA A 99 1.97 5.45 4.28
CA ALA A 99 2.41 6.76 3.77
C ALA A 99 2.13 7.90 4.78
N ALA A 100 0.96 7.89 5.41
CA ALA A 100 0.64 8.84 6.47
C ALA A 100 1.57 8.70 7.68
N TYR A 101 1.99 7.49 8.04
CA TYR A 101 2.98 7.27 9.09
C TYR A 101 4.33 7.86 8.67
N ASP A 102 4.82 7.55 7.48
CA ASP A 102 6.11 8.04 7.00
C ASP A 102 6.15 9.58 6.97
N PHE A 103 5.09 10.24 6.46
CA PHE A 103 5.00 11.71 6.40
C PHE A 103 4.93 12.38 7.77
N ARG A 104 4.41 11.69 8.80
CA ARG A 104 4.44 12.23 10.17
C ARG A 104 5.84 12.16 10.79
N ASN A 105 6.69 11.25 10.31
CA ASN A 105 8.00 10.96 10.88
C ASN A 105 9.16 11.44 9.99
N ASP A 106 8.88 11.93 8.79
CA ASP A 106 9.87 12.54 7.89
C ASP A 106 10.05 14.02 8.23
N GLU A 107 11.22 14.39 8.76
CA GLU A 107 11.53 15.78 9.13
C GLU A 107 11.60 16.74 7.94
N SER A 108 11.76 16.21 6.71
CA SER A 108 11.74 17.01 5.48
C SER A 108 10.33 17.41 5.06
N VAL A 109 9.31 16.71 5.56
CA VAL A 109 7.90 16.93 5.24
C VAL A 109 7.17 17.50 6.46
N ASN A 110 6.68 18.74 6.37
CA ASN A 110 5.93 19.36 7.47
C ASN A 110 4.47 18.85 7.53
N ALA A 111 4.28 17.56 7.82
CA ALA A 111 2.97 16.90 7.86
C ALA A 111 2.72 16.08 9.14
N PRO A 112 2.91 16.64 10.36
CA PRO A 112 2.80 15.89 11.63
C PRO A 112 1.39 15.35 11.95
N LYS A 113 0.38 15.73 11.16
CA LYS A 113 -1.03 15.33 11.33
C LYS A 113 -1.55 14.46 10.19
N ALA A 114 -0.70 14.06 9.24
CA ALA A 114 -1.10 13.31 8.06
C ALA A 114 -1.94 12.09 8.43
N VAL A 115 -3.01 11.86 7.67
CA VAL A 115 -3.92 10.72 7.79
C VAL A 115 -4.06 10.01 6.45
N ALA A 116 -4.61 8.80 6.44
CA ALA A 116 -4.74 8.01 5.22
C ALA A 116 -5.52 8.72 4.10
N ASP A 117 -6.48 9.58 4.43
CA ASP A 117 -7.27 10.35 3.46
C ASP A 117 -6.50 11.46 2.76
N ASP A 118 -5.31 11.84 3.26
CA ASP A 118 -4.43 12.77 2.58
C ASP A 118 -3.68 12.13 1.40
N PHE A 119 -3.80 10.81 1.23
CA PHE A 119 -3.11 10.02 0.22
C PHE A 119 -4.11 9.32 -0.68
N LYS A 120 -3.76 9.20 -1.97
CA LYS A 120 -4.58 8.49 -2.95
C LYS A 120 -3.69 7.60 -3.82
N ILE A 121 -4.05 6.33 -3.90
CA ILE A 121 -3.47 5.41 -4.89
C ILE A 121 -4.11 5.76 -6.23
N ILE A 122 -3.27 6.21 -7.17
CA ILE A 122 -3.71 6.61 -8.52
C ILE A 122 -3.45 5.52 -9.55
N GLU A 123 -2.62 4.54 -9.22
CA GLU A 123 -2.33 3.40 -10.08
C GLU A 123 -2.01 2.14 -9.27
N TYR A 124 -2.48 0.99 -9.76
CA TYR A 124 -2.18 -0.34 -9.22
C TYR A 124 -1.70 -1.26 -10.35
N CYS A 125 -0.42 -1.61 -10.28
CA CYS A 125 0.27 -2.43 -11.28
C CYS A 125 0.21 -3.93 -10.98
N GLY A 126 -0.10 -4.34 -9.76
CA GLY A 126 -0.21 -5.75 -9.41
C GLY A 126 0.36 -6.08 -8.03
N THR A 127 0.20 -7.34 -7.64
CA THR A 127 0.78 -7.89 -6.41
C THR A 127 1.75 -9.00 -6.80
N TYR A 128 2.98 -8.92 -6.31
CA TYR A 128 4.11 -9.77 -6.69
C TYR A 128 4.87 -10.16 -5.43
N ASN A 129 4.96 -11.45 -5.13
CA ASN A 129 5.69 -11.96 -3.96
C ASN A 129 5.37 -11.17 -2.66
N HIS A 130 4.08 -11.00 -2.36
CA HIS A 130 3.57 -10.24 -1.21
C HIS A 130 3.90 -8.73 -1.20
N CYS A 131 4.44 -8.19 -2.29
CA CYS A 131 4.64 -6.76 -2.52
C CYS A 131 3.56 -6.22 -3.46
N VAL A 132 3.14 -4.99 -3.24
CA VAL A 132 2.11 -4.31 -4.03
C VAL A 132 2.76 -3.15 -4.78
N ALA A 133 2.70 -3.19 -6.12
CA ALA A 133 3.22 -2.14 -6.98
C ALA A 133 2.14 -1.08 -7.25
N ILE A 134 2.37 0.15 -6.78
CA ILE A 134 1.40 1.25 -6.84
C ILE A 134 2.06 2.58 -7.18
N MET A 135 1.31 3.50 -7.78
CA MET A 135 1.65 4.92 -7.80
C MET A 135 0.64 5.67 -6.93
N MET A 136 1.10 6.64 -6.16
CA MET A 136 0.26 7.40 -5.24
C MET A 136 0.52 8.90 -5.34
N THR A 137 -0.45 9.70 -4.93
CA THR A 137 -0.32 11.14 -4.75
C THR A 137 -0.77 11.51 -3.34
N ASP A 138 -0.35 12.68 -2.88
CA ASP A 138 -0.73 13.20 -1.57
C ASP A 138 -1.03 14.72 -1.61
N ASN A 139 -1.54 15.24 -0.49
CA ASN A 139 -1.90 16.65 -0.33
C ASN A 139 -0.71 17.60 -0.02
N TYR A 140 0.50 17.07 0.15
CA TYR A 140 1.68 17.82 0.62
C TYR A 140 2.73 17.98 -0.48
N THR A 141 2.80 17.05 -1.43
CA THR A 141 3.83 16.99 -2.46
C THR A 141 3.36 17.63 -3.77
N GLY A 142 4.16 18.57 -4.28
CA GLY A 142 4.03 19.06 -5.66
C GLY A 142 5.01 18.33 -6.58
N TYR A 143 4.51 17.73 -7.67
CA TYR A 143 5.35 17.08 -8.66
C TYR A 143 5.66 18.02 -9.82
N THR A 144 6.94 18.15 -10.17
CA THR A 144 7.34 18.86 -11.39
C THR A 144 6.89 18.05 -12.61
N GLY A 145 6.21 18.69 -13.56
CA GLY A 145 5.81 18.09 -14.83
C GLY A 145 6.98 17.99 -15.81
N ALA A 146 7.92 17.10 -15.51
CA ALA A 146 9.04 16.76 -16.38
C ALA A 146 9.02 15.27 -16.68
N LEU A 147 8.95 14.91 -17.97
CA LEU A 147 9.02 13.52 -18.39
C LEU A 147 10.39 12.95 -18.00
N HIS A 148 10.39 11.78 -17.38
CA HIS A 148 11.61 11.05 -17.11
C HIS A 148 11.38 9.55 -17.30
N THR A 149 12.48 8.80 -17.36
CA THR A 149 12.44 7.35 -17.56
C THR A 149 13.49 6.69 -16.70
N ASP A 150 13.03 5.75 -15.88
CA ASP A 150 13.90 4.86 -15.11
C ASP A 150 14.12 3.58 -15.89
N ILE A 151 15.36 3.08 -15.88
CA ILE A 151 15.74 1.85 -16.55
C ILE A 151 16.29 0.89 -15.50
N ILE A 152 15.54 -0.20 -15.26
CA ILE A 152 15.90 -1.21 -14.27
C ILE A 152 15.96 -2.56 -14.97
N SER A 153 17.12 -3.22 -14.97
CA SER A 153 17.31 -4.50 -15.66
C SER A 153 16.89 -4.44 -17.15
N GLU A 154 17.24 -3.32 -17.83
CA GLU A 154 16.90 -2.99 -19.23
C GLU A 154 15.40 -2.74 -19.50
N ILE A 155 14.59 -2.60 -18.44
CA ILE A 155 13.15 -2.33 -18.54
C ILE A 155 12.90 -0.86 -18.23
N SER A 156 12.26 -0.16 -19.16
CA SER A 156 11.94 1.25 -19.08
C SER A 156 10.60 1.49 -18.37
N PHE A 157 10.58 2.41 -17.41
CA PHE A 157 9.38 2.93 -16.75
C PHE A 157 9.26 4.43 -17.07
N CYS A 158 8.20 4.84 -17.76
CA CYS A 158 8.08 6.19 -18.28
C CYS A 158 7.08 7.04 -17.50
N TYR A 159 7.57 8.07 -16.83
CA TYR A 159 6.78 8.91 -15.93
C TYR A 159 6.49 10.29 -16.53
N ASN A 160 5.30 10.82 -16.23
CA ASN A 160 4.84 12.12 -16.71
C ASN A 160 5.22 13.31 -15.80
N GLY A 161 6.02 13.06 -14.77
CA GLY A 161 6.46 14.03 -13.78
C GLY A 161 7.31 13.34 -12.71
N GLY A 162 7.67 14.03 -11.64
CA GLY A 162 8.46 13.46 -10.54
C GLY A 162 7.71 12.48 -9.63
N ASN A 163 6.60 11.89 -10.08
CA ASN A 163 5.89 10.86 -9.33
C ASN A 163 6.19 9.50 -9.97
N GLU A 164 6.41 8.50 -9.13
CA GLU A 164 7.01 7.23 -9.50
C GLU A 164 6.26 6.06 -8.88
N ILE A 165 6.45 4.86 -9.45
CA ILE A 165 5.93 3.64 -8.85
C ILE A 165 6.71 3.34 -7.56
N LYS A 166 5.96 3.02 -6.51
CA LYS A 166 6.46 2.51 -5.24
C LYS A 166 6.04 1.06 -5.06
N ILE A 167 6.92 0.30 -4.43
CA ILE A 167 6.66 -1.08 -4.03
C ILE A 167 6.39 -1.09 -2.54
N TRP A 168 5.14 -1.37 -2.16
CA TRP A 168 4.77 -1.53 -0.76
C TRP A 168 4.86 -2.98 -0.33
N LYS A 169 5.55 -3.25 0.76
CA LYS A 169 5.60 -4.57 1.38
C LYS A 169 5.05 -4.49 2.80
N GLN A 170 4.13 -5.39 3.14
CA GLN A 170 3.62 -5.47 4.51
C GLN A 170 4.72 -5.95 5.48
N ASN A 171 4.72 -5.40 6.68
CA ASN A 171 5.56 -5.84 7.80
C ASN A 171 5.10 -7.19 8.35
#